data_AF-A0A927SSN8-F1
#
_entry.id   AF-A0A927SSN8-F1
#
_cell.length_a   1.000
_cell.length_b   1.000
_cell.length_c   1.000
_cell.angle_alpha   90.00
_cell.angle_beta   90.00
_cell.angle_gamma   90.00
#
_symmetry.space_group_name_H-M   'P 1'
#
loop_
_entity.id
_entity.type
_entity.pdbx_description
1 polymer ?
#
loop_
_entity_poly.entity_id
_entity_poly.type
_entity_poly.pdbx_seq_one_letter_code
_entity_poly.pdbx_strand_id
1 'polypeptide(L)'
;MIRQATLRDVDAVAAGYERLLSHEAATHSYTNWKPGIYPVRQDAQTAAENGTLYVLEEAGEICAGMILNQHQAEAYREIPWQYPAPPEEVLVIHTLSMPPEMAGRGYGTRMVRFAMEEAVRRGCTVIRIDTYVGNLPAQRLYQKLGFRISGRKVVNHHDLFESELYYLECDLKGVRPMNETIRQLIARKSVRVFEDRPIPPEAKEAILQAAVNAPTAGNQQLYTILDITDPELKSRLSESCDHQPFIATAQMVLIFLADCRKWYDAFTAAGCTPRDPGAGDLLLAVSDANIAAQNAVTAAESLGIGSCYIGDVMENCETHRRMLELPAYVFPAAMLVFGYPTAQQQEREKPRRAAMKHIVHENAYRTMEAEELREMFLPRCGEKGFEAWMQAFCQRKYNSDFSREMTRSVERYLDDF
;
A
#
# COMPACT_ATOMS: atom_id res chain seq x y z
N MET A 1 3.13 3.73 -12.30
CA MET A 1 3.24 5.01 -11.57
C MET A 1 2.44 6.08 -12.31
N ILE A 2 1.79 7.01 -11.60
CA ILE A 2 1.23 8.22 -12.22
C ILE A 2 2.23 9.35 -12.03
N ARG A 3 2.60 10.03 -13.11
CA ARG A 3 3.58 11.13 -13.10
C ARG A 3 3.18 12.23 -14.06
N GLN A 4 3.74 13.41 -13.86
CA GLN A 4 3.68 14.46 -14.86
C GLN A 4 4.41 13.99 -16.12
N ALA A 5 3.79 14.21 -17.27
CA ALA A 5 4.33 13.82 -18.55
C ALA A 5 5.42 14.81 -19.00
N THR A 6 6.34 14.30 -19.80
CA THR A 6 7.36 15.05 -20.51
C THR A 6 7.04 15.07 -22.00
N LEU A 7 7.76 15.89 -22.78
CA LEU A 7 7.61 15.90 -24.25
C LEU A 7 7.85 14.53 -24.89
N ARG A 8 8.60 13.63 -24.25
CA ARG A 8 8.85 12.26 -24.73
C ARG A 8 7.61 11.37 -24.68
N ASP A 9 6.63 11.72 -23.85
CA ASP A 9 5.42 10.92 -23.67
C ASP A 9 4.31 11.30 -24.67
N VAL A 10 4.43 12.46 -25.34
CA VAL A 10 3.38 13.05 -26.19
C VAL A 10 2.96 12.12 -27.31
N ASP A 11 3.91 11.50 -28.01
CA ASP A 11 3.60 10.61 -29.13
C ASP A 11 2.87 9.34 -28.67
N ALA A 12 3.25 8.80 -27.50
CA ALA A 12 2.58 7.63 -26.93
C ALA A 12 1.14 7.95 -26.49
N VAL A 13 0.93 9.13 -25.90
CA VAL A 13 -0.41 9.62 -25.52
C VAL A 13 -1.28 9.85 -26.77
N ALA A 14 -0.74 10.51 -27.80
CA ALA A 14 -1.45 10.76 -29.06
C ALA A 14 -1.83 9.46 -29.78
N ALA A 15 -0.92 8.49 -29.83
CA ALA A 15 -1.23 7.16 -30.36
C ALA A 15 -2.34 6.46 -29.54
N GLY A 16 -2.40 6.70 -28.22
CA GLY A 16 -3.50 6.25 -27.37
C GLY A 16 -4.85 6.87 -27.75
N TYR A 17 -4.88 8.17 -28.07
CA TYR A 17 -6.08 8.84 -28.59
C TYR A 17 -6.55 8.19 -29.90
N GLU A 18 -5.63 7.99 -30.85
CA GLU A 18 -5.93 7.40 -32.16
C GLU A 18 -6.50 5.99 -32.03
N ARG A 19 -5.92 5.14 -31.16
CA ARG A 19 -6.44 3.80 -30.89
C ARG A 19 -7.84 3.82 -30.28
N LEU A 20 -8.08 4.72 -29.32
CA LEU A 20 -9.40 4.89 -28.71
C LEU A 20 -10.44 5.32 -29.74
N LEU A 21 -10.16 6.37 -30.52
CA LEU A 21 -11.09 6.90 -31.51
C LEU A 21 -11.36 5.90 -32.64
N SER A 22 -10.34 5.15 -33.07
CA SER A 22 -10.50 4.08 -34.06
C SER A 22 -11.41 2.96 -33.54
N HIS A 23 -11.25 2.58 -32.26
CA HIS A 23 -12.10 1.58 -31.63
C HIS A 23 -13.55 2.06 -31.49
N GLU A 24 -13.76 3.30 -31.06
CA GLU A 24 -15.11 3.88 -30.93
C GLU A 24 -15.81 4.03 -32.29
N ALA A 25 -15.08 4.37 -33.34
CA ALA A 25 -15.60 4.42 -34.71
C ALA A 25 -16.02 3.03 -35.23
N ALA A 26 -15.32 1.98 -34.82
CA ALA A 26 -15.62 0.59 -35.20
C ALA A 26 -16.70 -0.06 -34.32
N THR A 27 -17.00 0.52 -33.15
CA THR A 27 -17.88 -0.09 -32.14
C THR A 27 -18.98 0.88 -31.69
N HIS A 28 -18.91 1.35 -30.45
CA HIS A 28 -19.81 2.34 -29.89
C HIS A 28 -18.99 3.50 -29.34
N SER A 29 -19.32 4.72 -29.79
CA SER A 29 -18.69 5.94 -29.30
C SER A 29 -19.31 6.38 -27.98
N TYR A 30 -18.57 6.23 -26.89
CA TYR A 30 -18.96 6.75 -25.58
C TYR A 30 -18.48 8.20 -25.38
N THR A 31 -17.36 8.61 -25.96
CA THR A 31 -16.79 9.95 -25.73
C THR A 31 -17.47 11.07 -26.53
N ASN A 32 -18.02 10.74 -27.71
CA ASN A 32 -18.41 11.68 -28.78
C ASN A 32 -17.25 12.54 -29.33
N TRP A 33 -16.00 12.16 -29.05
CA TRP A 33 -14.82 12.76 -29.64
C TRP A 33 -14.72 12.43 -31.13
N LYS A 34 -14.04 13.30 -31.90
CA LYS A 34 -13.98 13.19 -33.36
C LYS A 34 -12.52 13.10 -33.82
N PRO A 35 -12.16 12.08 -34.64
CA PRO A 35 -10.83 11.96 -35.22
C PRO A 35 -10.38 13.25 -35.91
N GLY A 36 -9.15 13.68 -35.63
CA GLY A 36 -8.55 14.89 -36.21
C GLY A 36 -9.09 16.22 -35.67
N ILE A 37 -10.11 16.21 -34.81
CA ILE A 37 -10.65 17.41 -34.16
C ILE A 37 -10.23 17.47 -32.71
N TYR A 38 -10.59 16.45 -31.91
CA TYR A 38 -10.26 16.39 -30.50
C TYR A 38 -10.44 14.98 -29.93
N PRO A 39 -9.55 14.51 -29.04
CA PRO A 39 -8.23 15.08 -28.76
C PRO A 39 -7.23 14.77 -29.87
N VAL A 40 -6.27 15.67 -30.10
CA VAL A 40 -5.19 15.53 -31.06
C VAL A 40 -3.82 15.63 -30.39
N ARG A 41 -2.75 15.24 -31.10
CA ARG A 41 -1.37 15.32 -30.61
C ARG A 41 -1.01 16.71 -30.06
N GLN A 42 -1.51 17.78 -30.69
CA GLN A 42 -1.27 19.15 -30.26
C GLN A 42 -1.82 19.45 -28.86
N ASP A 43 -2.95 18.84 -28.46
CA ASP A 43 -3.51 19.01 -27.12
C ASP A 43 -2.57 18.40 -26.07
N ALA A 44 -2.10 17.18 -26.32
CA ALA A 44 -1.12 16.51 -25.45
C ALA A 44 0.20 17.29 -25.39
N GLN A 45 0.69 17.78 -26.53
CA GLN A 45 1.91 18.59 -26.59
C GLN A 45 1.78 19.86 -25.76
N THR A 46 0.73 20.65 -25.99
CA THR A 46 0.47 21.90 -25.26
C THR A 46 0.33 21.64 -23.76
N ALA A 47 -0.36 20.56 -23.39
CA ALA A 47 -0.51 20.19 -21.99
C ALA A 47 0.81 19.76 -21.33
N ALA A 48 1.68 19.05 -22.06
CA ALA A 48 3.01 18.67 -21.58
C ALA A 48 3.93 19.88 -21.43
N GLU A 49 3.94 20.81 -22.39
CA GLU A 49 4.70 22.06 -22.34
C GLU A 49 4.28 22.92 -21.13
N ASN A 50 2.99 22.96 -20.83
CA ASN A 50 2.44 23.68 -19.67
C ASN A 50 2.55 22.91 -18.34
N GLY A 51 3.09 21.69 -18.35
CA GLY A 51 3.19 20.85 -17.15
C GLY A 51 1.84 20.40 -16.57
N THR A 52 0.81 20.33 -17.40
CA THR A 52 -0.56 19.94 -17.02
C THR A 52 -0.95 18.53 -17.48
N LEU A 53 -0.14 17.89 -18.33
CA LEU A 53 -0.34 16.51 -18.75
C LEU A 53 0.21 15.52 -17.70
N TYR A 54 -0.60 14.53 -17.36
CA TYR A 54 -0.26 13.41 -16.48
C TYR A 54 -0.48 12.08 -17.20
N VAL A 55 0.44 11.14 -16.98
CA VAL A 55 0.37 9.79 -17.56
C VAL A 55 0.43 8.73 -16.47
N LEU A 56 -0.32 7.65 -16.69
CA LEU A 56 -0.15 6.40 -15.97
C LEU A 56 0.79 5.51 -16.79
N GLU A 57 1.94 5.18 -16.23
CA GLU A 57 2.92 4.29 -16.82
C GLU A 57 2.98 2.97 -16.03
N GLU A 58 2.93 1.83 -16.71
CA GLU A 58 3.09 0.51 -16.09
C GLU A 58 3.97 -0.36 -16.99
N ALA A 59 5.01 -0.98 -16.41
CA ALA A 59 6.01 -1.78 -17.14
C ALA A 59 6.64 -1.05 -18.36
N GLY A 60 6.82 0.27 -18.27
CA GLY A 60 7.39 1.09 -19.35
C GLY A 60 6.40 1.49 -20.44
N GLU A 61 5.12 1.12 -20.32
CA GLU A 61 4.06 1.46 -21.28
C GLU A 61 3.16 2.56 -20.72
N ILE A 62 2.77 3.54 -21.56
CA ILE A 62 1.78 4.56 -21.20
C ILE A 62 0.38 3.97 -21.34
N CYS A 63 -0.27 3.71 -20.22
CA CYS A 63 -1.57 3.05 -20.16
C CYS A 63 -2.76 4.02 -20.08
N ALA A 64 -2.54 5.29 -19.68
CA ALA A 64 -3.56 6.32 -19.61
C ALA A 64 -2.95 7.72 -19.66
N GLY A 65 -3.72 8.70 -20.16
CA GLY A 65 -3.37 10.13 -20.15
C GLY A 65 -4.51 10.98 -19.60
N MET A 66 -4.16 12.10 -18.95
CA MET A 66 -5.11 13.06 -18.38
C MET A 66 -4.47 14.44 -18.31
N ILE A 67 -5.24 15.49 -18.60
CA ILE A 67 -4.82 16.87 -18.47
C ILE A 67 -5.47 17.45 -17.20
N LEU A 68 -4.68 18.08 -16.33
CA LEU A 68 -5.13 18.69 -15.07
C LEU A 68 -4.70 20.16 -14.99
N ASN A 69 -5.68 21.06 -14.94
CA ASN A 69 -5.44 22.49 -14.78
C ASN A 69 -6.66 23.18 -14.15
N GLN A 70 -6.61 24.51 -13.98
CA GLN A 70 -7.71 25.31 -13.42
C GLN A 70 -8.55 26.00 -14.51
N HIS A 71 -8.32 25.66 -15.78
CA HIS A 71 -9.07 26.23 -16.90
C HIS A 71 -10.48 25.62 -16.92
N GLN A 72 -11.47 26.50 -16.79
CA GLN A 72 -12.89 26.17 -16.90
C GLN A 72 -13.42 26.79 -18.19
N ALA A 73 -13.98 25.96 -19.07
CA ALA A 73 -14.60 26.43 -20.30
C ALA A 73 -15.77 27.38 -19.99
N GLU A 74 -16.13 28.27 -20.92
CA GLU A 74 -17.16 29.30 -20.69
C GLU A 74 -18.49 28.72 -20.18
N ALA A 75 -18.88 27.56 -20.69
CA ALA A 75 -20.07 26.84 -20.28
C ALA A 75 -20.14 26.53 -18.77
N TYR A 76 -19.00 26.40 -18.08
CA TYR A 76 -18.94 26.14 -16.63
C TYR A 76 -19.53 27.28 -15.80
N ARG A 77 -19.53 28.52 -16.32
CA ARG A 77 -20.03 29.71 -15.60
C ARG A 77 -21.52 29.66 -15.33
N GLU A 78 -22.27 28.93 -16.16
CA GLU A 78 -23.73 28.85 -16.09
C GLU A 78 -24.22 27.58 -15.38
N ILE A 79 -23.31 26.68 -14.98
CA ILE A 79 -23.67 25.46 -14.27
C ILE A 79 -23.99 25.81 -12.81
N PRO A 80 -25.13 25.34 -12.26
CA PRO A 80 -25.52 25.61 -10.87
C PRO A 80 -24.74 24.71 -9.90
N TRP A 81 -23.45 25.02 -9.71
CA TRP A 81 -22.55 24.28 -8.81
C TRP A 81 -23.06 24.29 -7.37
N GLN A 82 -23.10 23.12 -6.74
CA GLN A 82 -23.43 22.95 -5.32
C GLN A 82 -22.26 23.30 -4.41
N TYR A 83 -21.02 23.13 -4.89
CA TYR A 83 -19.81 23.50 -4.17
C TYR A 83 -19.20 24.74 -4.84
N PRO A 84 -19.65 25.95 -4.45
CA PRO A 84 -19.06 27.19 -4.96
C PRO A 84 -17.63 27.32 -4.42
N ALA A 85 -16.70 27.56 -5.32
CA ALA A 85 -15.29 27.79 -5.02
C ALA A 85 -14.73 28.81 -6.04
N PRO A 86 -13.78 29.66 -5.64
CA PRO A 86 -13.13 30.57 -6.57
C PRO A 86 -12.29 29.77 -7.60
N PRO A 87 -12.04 30.29 -8.81
CA PRO A 87 -11.37 29.53 -9.88
C PRO A 87 -10.02 28.90 -9.49
N GLU A 88 -9.24 29.59 -8.66
CA GLU A 88 -7.96 29.13 -8.12
C GLU A 88 -8.08 27.97 -7.11
N GLU A 89 -9.28 27.70 -6.60
CA GLU A 89 -9.58 26.56 -5.74
C GLU A 89 -10.30 25.42 -6.48
N VAL A 90 -10.42 25.52 -7.81
CA VAL A 90 -11.07 24.50 -8.66
C VAL A 90 -10.04 23.85 -9.57
N LEU A 91 -9.81 22.54 -9.39
CA LEU A 91 -9.09 21.75 -10.39
C LEU A 91 -10.07 21.13 -11.37
N VAL A 92 -9.72 21.08 -12.65
CA VAL A 92 -10.54 20.47 -13.71
C VAL A 92 -9.78 19.31 -14.33
N ILE A 93 -10.47 18.18 -14.45
CA ILE A 93 -10.00 17.02 -15.20
C ILE A 93 -10.40 17.22 -16.66
N HIS A 94 -9.40 17.29 -17.53
CA HIS A 94 -9.55 17.36 -18.98
C HIS A 94 -8.98 16.09 -19.61
N THR A 95 -9.57 15.66 -20.73
CA THR A 95 -9.00 14.63 -21.62
C THR A 95 -8.52 13.36 -20.89
N LEU A 96 -9.31 12.83 -19.96
CA LEU A 96 -9.01 11.53 -19.37
C LEU A 96 -9.26 10.44 -20.42
N SER A 97 -8.18 9.80 -20.86
CA SER A 97 -8.21 8.82 -21.95
C SER A 97 -7.38 7.60 -21.61
N MET A 98 -7.79 6.46 -22.16
CA MET A 98 -7.11 5.18 -22.02
C MET A 98 -7.26 4.43 -23.34
N PRO A 99 -6.21 3.75 -23.83
CA PRO A 99 -6.36 2.82 -24.94
C PRO A 99 -7.37 1.70 -24.61
N PRO A 100 -8.16 1.21 -25.58
CA PRO A 100 -9.17 0.18 -25.37
C PRO A 100 -8.64 -1.09 -24.69
N GLU A 101 -7.43 -1.52 -25.04
CA GLU A 101 -6.74 -2.69 -24.48
C GLU A 101 -6.37 -2.56 -22.99
N MET A 102 -6.42 -1.33 -22.47
CA MET A 102 -6.16 -1.00 -21.06
C MET A 102 -7.46 -0.85 -20.24
N ALA A 103 -8.62 -0.92 -20.88
CA ALA A 103 -9.91 -0.84 -20.21
C ALA A 103 -10.10 -2.01 -19.21
N GLY A 104 -10.89 -1.79 -18.16
CA GLY A 104 -11.20 -2.80 -17.15
C GLY A 104 -10.10 -3.07 -16.11
N ARG A 105 -8.90 -2.49 -16.25
CA ARG A 105 -7.77 -2.68 -15.32
C ARG A 105 -7.76 -1.73 -14.11
N GLY A 106 -8.82 -0.94 -13.92
CA GLY A 106 -8.93 0.03 -12.83
C GLY A 106 -8.10 1.31 -12.99
N TYR A 107 -7.43 1.53 -14.13
CA TYR A 107 -6.61 2.72 -14.38
C TYR A 107 -7.39 4.03 -14.32
N GLY A 108 -8.63 4.07 -14.83
CA GLY A 108 -9.49 5.26 -14.69
C GLY A 108 -9.73 5.64 -13.22
N THR A 109 -9.96 4.65 -12.35
CA THR A 109 -10.07 4.89 -10.90
C THR A 109 -8.78 5.44 -10.30
N ARG A 110 -7.62 4.91 -10.71
CA ARG A 110 -6.31 5.38 -10.24
C ARG A 110 -6.06 6.84 -10.67
N MET A 111 -6.36 7.16 -11.94
CA MET A 111 -6.17 8.51 -12.50
C MET A 111 -7.06 9.55 -11.83
N VAL A 112 -8.35 9.27 -11.65
CA VAL A 112 -9.28 10.22 -11.01
C VAL A 112 -8.93 10.42 -9.52
N ARG A 113 -8.59 9.36 -8.78
CA ARG A 113 -8.12 9.51 -7.39
C ARG A 113 -6.85 10.34 -7.30
N PHE A 114 -5.90 10.11 -8.20
CA PHE A 114 -4.71 10.94 -8.30
C PHE A 114 -5.06 12.41 -8.54
N ALA A 115 -6.01 12.70 -9.44
CA ALA A 115 -6.46 14.07 -9.69
C ALA A 115 -7.08 14.72 -8.45
N MET A 116 -7.89 13.99 -7.69
CA MET A 116 -8.46 14.49 -6.42
C MET A 116 -7.37 14.81 -5.39
N GLU A 117 -6.39 13.93 -5.24
CA GLU A 117 -5.27 14.14 -4.33
C GLU A 117 -4.33 15.27 -4.79
N GLU A 118 -4.15 15.43 -6.11
CA GLU A 118 -3.40 16.53 -6.70
C GLU A 118 -4.13 17.87 -6.51
N ALA A 119 -5.45 17.88 -6.64
CA ALA A 119 -6.28 19.05 -6.34
C ALA A 119 -6.07 19.51 -4.88
N VAL A 120 -6.14 18.58 -3.92
CA VAL A 120 -5.88 18.89 -2.51
C VAL A 120 -4.44 19.39 -2.29
N ARG A 121 -3.44 18.79 -2.96
CA ARG A 121 -2.04 19.25 -2.90
C ARG A 121 -1.87 20.68 -3.41
N ARG A 122 -2.67 21.10 -4.39
CA ARG A 122 -2.69 22.46 -4.95
C ARG A 122 -3.54 23.45 -4.15
N GLY A 123 -4.13 23.03 -3.03
CA GLY A 123 -5.02 23.87 -2.23
C GLY A 123 -6.43 24.02 -2.81
N CYS A 124 -6.81 23.22 -3.81
CA CYS A 124 -8.17 23.22 -4.34
C CYS A 124 -9.14 22.57 -3.35
N THR A 125 -10.34 23.15 -3.25
CA THR A 125 -11.44 22.67 -2.40
C THR A 125 -12.45 21.84 -3.20
N VAL A 126 -12.49 22.02 -4.53
CA VAL A 126 -13.40 21.33 -5.44
C VAL A 126 -12.65 20.82 -6.66
N ILE A 127 -13.07 19.66 -7.17
CA ILE A 127 -12.64 19.17 -8.49
C ILE A 127 -13.85 19.05 -9.41
N ARG A 128 -13.69 19.47 -10.67
CA ARG A 128 -14.74 19.46 -11.69
C ARG A 128 -14.33 18.68 -12.92
N ILE A 129 -15.33 18.20 -13.65
CA ILE A 129 -15.15 17.50 -14.92
C ILE A 129 -16.43 17.60 -15.74
N ASP A 130 -16.31 17.58 -17.06
CA ASP A 130 -17.44 17.37 -17.96
C ASP A 130 -17.27 16.06 -18.74
N THR A 131 -18.39 15.52 -19.20
CA THR A 131 -18.39 14.34 -20.07
C THR A 131 -19.63 14.33 -20.95
N TYR A 132 -19.53 13.74 -22.14
CA TYR A 132 -20.69 13.52 -23.01
C TYR A 132 -21.79 12.75 -22.27
N VAL A 133 -23.06 13.15 -22.47
CA VAL A 133 -24.22 12.50 -21.84
C VAL A 133 -24.36 11.02 -22.19
N GLY A 134 -23.83 10.57 -23.32
CA GLY A 134 -23.77 9.16 -23.70
C GLY A 134 -22.63 8.37 -23.05
N ASN A 135 -21.68 9.03 -22.37
CA ASN A 135 -20.51 8.39 -21.75
C ASN A 135 -20.86 7.69 -20.42
N LEU A 136 -21.72 6.68 -20.48
CA LEU A 136 -22.16 5.91 -19.31
C LEU A 136 -20.98 5.30 -18.52
N PRO A 137 -19.90 4.78 -19.14
CA PRO A 137 -18.74 4.29 -18.39
C PRO A 137 -18.08 5.37 -17.53
N ALA A 138 -17.83 6.56 -18.09
CA ALA A 138 -17.21 7.66 -17.36
C ALA A 138 -18.13 8.18 -16.25
N GLN A 139 -19.43 8.34 -16.53
CA GLN A 139 -20.40 8.77 -15.52
C GLN A 139 -20.44 7.82 -14.32
N ARG A 140 -20.50 6.50 -14.54
CA ARG A 140 -20.47 5.50 -13.45
C ARG A 140 -19.16 5.56 -12.66
N LEU A 141 -18.03 5.74 -13.34
CA LEU A 141 -16.73 5.90 -12.69
C LEU A 141 -16.71 7.11 -11.76
N TYR A 142 -17.10 8.29 -12.25
CA TYR A 142 -17.05 9.52 -11.48
C TYR A 142 -18.01 9.48 -10.29
N GLN A 143 -19.24 8.99 -10.49
CA GLN A 143 -20.22 8.83 -9.41
C GLN A 143 -19.73 7.87 -8.32
N LYS A 144 -19.10 6.74 -8.71
CA LYS A 144 -18.47 5.81 -7.75
C LYS A 144 -17.37 6.48 -6.92
N LEU A 145 -16.75 7.53 -7.44
CA LEU A 145 -15.67 8.28 -6.77
C LEU A 145 -16.16 9.55 -6.06
N GLY A 146 -17.47 9.71 -5.92
CA GLY A 146 -18.06 10.80 -5.15
C GLY A 146 -18.37 12.06 -5.95
N PHE A 147 -18.22 12.03 -7.27
CA PHE A 147 -18.69 13.13 -8.12
C PHE A 147 -20.21 13.11 -8.24
N ARG A 148 -20.81 14.29 -8.16
CA ARG A 148 -22.23 14.51 -8.42
C ARG A 148 -22.40 15.22 -9.76
N ILE A 149 -23.52 14.94 -10.45
CA ILE A 149 -23.93 15.73 -11.62
C ILE A 149 -24.56 17.03 -11.10
N SER A 150 -24.08 18.17 -11.59
CA SER A 150 -24.53 19.51 -11.19
C SER A 150 -25.24 20.26 -12.30
N GLY A 151 -25.06 19.85 -13.55
CA GLY A 151 -25.84 20.41 -14.66
C GLY A 151 -25.58 19.68 -15.97
N ARG A 152 -26.30 20.09 -17.00
CA ARG A 152 -26.08 19.65 -18.38
C ARG A 152 -26.21 20.82 -19.33
N LYS A 153 -25.42 20.84 -20.40
CA LYS A 153 -25.46 21.90 -21.40
C LYS A 153 -25.05 21.38 -22.77
N VAL A 154 -25.70 21.90 -23.81
CA VAL A 154 -25.25 21.70 -25.20
C VAL A 154 -24.09 22.65 -25.46
N VAL A 155 -22.98 22.10 -25.94
CA VAL A 155 -21.78 22.82 -26.30
C VAL A 155 -21.55 22.63 -27.79
N ASN A 156 -21.32 23.74 -28.50
CA ASN A 156 -20.91 23.72 -29.89
C ASN A 156 -19.37 23.74 -29.94
N HIS A 157 -18.78 22.69 -30.50
CA HIS A 157 -17.33 22.57 -30.65
C HIS A 157 -16.88 23.27 -31.93
N HIS A 158 -16.70 24.59 -31.87
CA HIS A 158 -16.17 25.42 -32.97
C HIS A 158 -16.93 25.26 -34.30
N ASP A 159 -18.26 25.15 -34.25
CA ASP A 159 -19.16 24.93 -35.40
C ASP A 159 -18.94 23.62 -36.15
N LEU A 160 -18.18 22.69 -35.58
CA LEU A 160 -17.91 21.37 -36.18
C LEU A 160 -18.98 20.35 -35.79
N PHE A 161 -19.40 20.35 -34.52
CA PHE A 161 -20.48 19.50 -34.02
C PHE A 161 -20.98 19.97 -32.65
N GLU A 162 -22.22 19.61 -32.34
CA GLU A 162 -22.81 19.82 -31.01
C GLU A 162 -22.70 18.57 -30.14
N SER A 163 -22.44 18.78 -28.85
CA SER A 163 -22.44 17.75 -27.82
C SER A 163 -23.23 18.23 -26.62
N GLU A 164 -24.19 17.42 -26.13
CA GLU A 164 -24.72 17.62 -24.79
C GLU A 164 -23.75 17.01 -23.76
N LEU A 165 -23.28 17.82 -22.80
CA LEU A 165 -22.34 17.40 -21.76
C LEU A 165 -23.03 17.42 -20.39
N TYR A 166 -22.75 16.42 -19.57
CA TYR A 166 -22.93 16.49 -18.12
C TYR A 166 -21.72 17.15 -17.47
N TYR A 167 -21.99 18.02 -16.52
CA TYR A 167 -21.00 18.70 -15.69
C TYR A 167 -21.07 18.13 -14.28
N LEU A 168 -19.93 17.68 -13.78
CA LEU A 168 -19.81 17.01 -12.49
C LEU A 168 -18.81 17.72 -11.59
N GLU A 169 -19.05 17.65 -10.28
CA GLU A 169 -18.16 18.17 -9.25
C GLU A 169 -18.03 17.20 -8.09
N CYS A 170 -16.94 17.29 -7.34
CA CYS A 170 -16.73 16.58 -6.08
C CYS A 170 -16.14 17.53 -5.03
N ASP A 171 -16.74 17.55 -3.84
CA ASP A 171 -16.18 18.20 -2.65
C ASP A 171 -14.95 17.40 -2.19
N LEU A 172 -13.80 18.07 -2.06
CA LEU A 172 -12.55 17.44 -1.64
C LEU A 172 -12.41 17.36 -0.11
N LYS A 173 -13.42 17.79 0.66
CA LYS A 173 -13.42 17.66 2.11
C LYS A 173 -13.24 16.20 2.54
N GLY A 174 -12.17 15.95 3.30
CA GLY A 174 -11.83 14.61 3.79
C GLY A 174 -10.98 13.78 2.81
N VAL A 175 -10.75 14.25 1.58
CA VAL A 175 -9.72 13.70 0.71
C VAL A 175 -8.36 14.03 1.33
N ARG A 176 -7.56 12.99 1.56
CA ARG A 176 -6.20 13.12 2.06
C ARG A 176 -5.25 12.70 0.95
N PRO A 177 -4.24 13.52 0.59
CA PRO A 177 -3.19 13.09 -0.31
C PRO A 177 -2.51 11.85 0.26
N MET A 178 -2.46 10.77 -0.51
CA MET A 178 -1.82 9.52 -0.10
C MET A 178 -0.82 9.13 -1.17
N ASN A 179 0.47 9.14 -0.83
CA ASN A 179 1.45 8.57 -1.74
C ASN A 179 1.31 7.04 -1.80
N GLU A 180 2.00 6.43 -2.76
CA GLU A 180 1.92 4.99 -2.99
C GLU A 180 2.36 4.18 -1.77
N THR A 181 3.42 4.58 -1.09
CA THR A 181 3.92 3.91 0.12
C THR A 181 2.86 3.88 1.23
N ILE A 182 2.17 5.00 1.49
CA ILE A 182 1.10 5.05 2.50
C ILE A 182 -0.05 4.12 2.08
N ARG A 183 -0.44 4.10 0.80
CA ARG A 183 -1.48 3.19 0.31
C ARG A 183 -1.08 1.73 0.52
N GLN A 184 0.15 1.36 0.20
CA GLN A 184 0.67 0.00 0.39
C GLN A 184 0.67 -0.40 1.87
N LEU A 185 1.18 0.47 2.77
CA LEU A 185 1.15 0.24 4.21
C LEU A 185 -0.29 0.02 4.74
N ILE A 186 -1.25 0.80 4.24
CA ILE A 186 -2.66 0.68 4.61
C ILE A 186 -3.36 -0.51 3.92
N ALA A 187 -2.94 -0.94 2.73
CA ALA A 187 -3.51 -2.10 2.04
C ALA A 187 -2.95 -3.43 2.54
N ARG A 188 -1.71 -3.43 3.06
CA ARG A 188 -0.96 -4.62 3.47
C ARG A 188 -1.77 -5.56 4.35
N LYS A 189 -1.74 -6.86 4.04
CA LYS A 189 -2.33 -7.95 4.81
C LYS A 189 -1.40 -9.16 4.79
N SER A 190 -1.43 -10.00 5.83
CA SER A 190 -0.61 -11.21 5.85
C SER A 190 -1.03 -12.20 4.75
N VAL A 191 -0.05 -12.72 4.01
CA VAL A 191 -0.24 -13.73 2.96
C VAL A 191 0.33 -15.05 3.48
N ARG A 192 -0.46 -16.13 3.42
CA ARG A 192 -0.11 -17.46 3.96
C ARG A 192 -0.26 -18.59 2.93
N VAL A 193 -0.54 -18.23 1.68
CA VAL A 193 -0.61 -19.18 0.57
C VAL A 193 0.04 -18.48 -0.61
N PHE A 194 1.06 -19.12 -1.18
CA PHE A 194 1.90 -18.54 -2.20
C PHE A 194 1.78 -19.34 -3.50
N GLU A 195 2.04 -18.68 -4.61
CA GLU A 195 2.30 -19.34 -5.89
C GLU A 195 3.63 -20.11 -5.82
N ASP A 196 3.76 -21.16 -6.62
CA ASP A 196 5.04 -21.85 -6.85
C ASP A 196 5.90 -21.07 -7.86
N ARG A 197 6.10 -19.78 -7.55
CA ARG A 197 6.86 -18.83 -8.37
C ARG A 197 8.05 -18.33 -7.56
N PRO A 198 9.29 -18.55 -8.01
CA PRO A 198 10.47 -18.10 -7.29
C PRO A 198 10.53 -16.58 -7.21
N ILE A 199 11.05 -16.07 -6.09
CA ILE A 199 11.40 -14.65 -5.95
C ILE A 199 12.72 -14.43 -6.71
N PRO A 200 12.77 -13.51 -7.70
CA PRO A 200 14.00 -13.22 -8.42
C PRO A 200 15.12 -12.74 -7.49
N PRO A 201 16.40 -13.07 -7.76
CA PRO A 201 17.52 -12.64 -6.93
C PRO A 201 17.58 -11.12 -6.73
N GLU A 202 17.30 -10.33 -7.76
CA GLU A 202 17.27 -8.86 -7.69
C GLU A 202 16.15 -8.33 -6.79
N ALA A 203 15.01 -9.02 -6.71
CA ALA A 203 13.92 -8.66 -5.82
C ALA A 203 14.29 -8.99 -4.36
N LYS A 204 14.92 -10.14 -4.12
CA LYS A 204 15.44 -10.52 -2.80
C LYS A 204 16.51 -9.53 -2.33
N GLU A 205 17.44 -9.14 -3.20
CA GLU A 205 18.46 -8.15 -2.90
C GLU A 205 17.83 -6.80 -2.54
N ALA A 206 16.86 -6.33 -3.32
CA ALA A 206 16.14 -5.08 -3.01
C ALA A 206 15.44 -5.13 -1.64
N ILE A 207 14.85 -6.27 -1.26
CA ILE A 207 14.21 -6.49 0.04
C ILE A 207 15.25 -6.42 1.18
N LEU A 208 16.39 -7.11 1.03
CA LEU A 208 17.46 -7.11 2.02
C LEU A 208 18.12 -5.73 2.14
N GLN A 209 18.34 -5.04 1.03
CA GLN A 209 18.89 -3.69 1.02
C GLN A 209 17.97 -2.70 1.73
N ALA A 210 16.65 -2.80 1.54
CA ALA A 210 15.68 -2.00 2.28
C ALA A 210 15.71 -2.29 3.78
N ALA A 211 15.85 -3.56 4.17
CA ALA A 211 15.98 -3.97 5.56
C ALA A 211 17.24 -3.38 6.22
N VAL A 212 18.39 -3.45 5.54
CA VAL A 212 19.68 -2.91 6.03
C VAL A 212 19.67 -1.40 6.22
N ASN A 213 18.87 -0.67 5.44
CA ASN A 213 18.72 0.79 5.55
C ASN A 213 17.65 1.23 6.57
N ALA A 214 17.16 0.32 7.41
CA ALA A 214 16.31 0.69 8.54
C ALA A 214 17.04 1.63 9.52
N PRO A 215 16.33 2.58 10.18
CA PRO A 215 16.90 3.33 11.28
C PRO A 215 17.24 2.40 12.45
N THR A 216 18.36 2.66 13.13
CA THR A 216 18.87 1.83 14.22
C THR A 216 19.40 2.68 15.37
N ALA A 217 19.31 2.15 16.58
CA ALA A 217 19.81 2.83 17.77
C ALA A 217 21.33 3.06 17.67
N GLY A 218 21.77 4.31 17.75
CA GLY A 218 23.19 4.67 17.69
C GLY A 218 23.91 4.26 16.40
N ASN A 219 23.17 3.95 15.32
CA ASN A 219 23.70 3.31 14.12
C ASN A 219 24.41 1.97 14.38
N GLN A 220 24.00 1.25 15.44
CA GLN A 220 24.65 0.02 15.85
C GLN A 220 24.22 -1.19 15.00
N GLN A 221 23.04 -1.14 14.36
CA GLN A 221 22.49 -2.29 13.64
C GLN A 221 22.52 -3.54 14.51
N LEU A 222 21.85 -3.47 15.67
CA LEU A 222 21.78 -4.54 16.70
C LEU A 222 20.91 -5.73 16.24
N TYR A 223 21.02 -6.11 14.97
CA TYR A 223 20.29 -7.22 14.38
C TYR A 223 21.13 -7.96 13.36
N THR A 224 20.81 -9.24 13.16
CA THR A 224 21.36 -10.08 12.09
C THR A 224 20.19 -10.73 11.34
N ILE A 225 20.28 -10.82 10.01
CA ILE A 225 19.24 -11.43 9.18
C ILE A 225 19.74 -12.79 8.70
N LEU A 226 19.08 -13.87 9.12
CA LEU A 226 19.31 -15.20 8.57
C LEU A 226 18.44 -15.39 7.33
N ASP A 227 19.05 -15.78 6.22
CA ASP A 227 18.36 -16.18 4.99
C ASP A 227 18.30 -17.72 4.91
N ILE A 228 17.13 -18.27 5.26
CA ILE A 228 16.94 -19.71 5.39
C ILE A 228 16.67 -20.29 4.00
N THR A 229 17.71 -20.83 3.39
CA THR A 229 17.67 -21.41 2.04
C THR A 229 17.54 -22.93 2.05
N ASP A 230 17.95 -23.61 3.13
CA ASP A 230 17.84 -25.05 3.30
C ASP A 230 16.38 -25.51 3.45
N PRO A 231 15.84 -26.33 2.52
CA PRO A 231 14.48 -26.87 2.60
C PRO A 231 14.21 -27.71 3.85
N GLU A 232 15.19 -28.45 4.36
CA GLU A 232 15.02 -29.27 5.56
C GLU A 232 14.85 -28.38 6.80
N LEU A 233 15.67 -27.33 6.90
CA LEU A 233 15.55 -26.32 7.95
C LEU A 233 14.20 -25.60 7.88
N LYS A 234 13.70 -25.23 6.69
CA LYS A 234 12.35 -24.66 6.53
C LYS A 234 11.25 -25.62 7.02
N SER A 235 11.37 -26.91 6.70
CA SER A 235 10.40 -27.92 7.15
C SER A 235 10.41 -28.06 8.69
N ARG A 236 11.59 -28.08 9.31
CA ARG A 236 11.70 -28.12 10.78
C ARG A 236 11.18 -26.86 11.47
N LEU A 237 11.41 -25.68 10.88
CA LEU A 237 10.82 -24.42 11.34
C LEU A 237 9.29 -24.45 11.23
N SER A 238 8.75 -24.98 10.13
CA SER A 238 7.30 -25.16 9.94
C SER A 238 6.68 -26.00 11.06
N GLU A 239 7.29 -27.13 11.40
CA GLU A 239 6.80 -28.01 12.47
C GLU A 239 6.90 -27.35 13.85
N SER A 240 8.06 -26.74 14.15
CA SER A 240 8.33 -26.17 15.48
C SER A 240 7.67 -24.81 15.75
N CYS A 241 7.15 -24.13 14.72
CA CYS A 241 6.37 -22.90 14.83
C CYS A 241 4.88 -23.23 14.62
N ASP A 242 4.28 -23.98 15.53
CA ASP A 242 2.85 -24.34 15.54
C ASP A 242 2.32 -25.02 14.27
N HIS A 243 3.13 -25.90 13.64
CA HIS A 243 2.76 -26.64 12.43
C HIS A 243 2.19 -25.74 11.31
N GLN A 244 2.90 -24.65 10.99
CA GLN A 244 2.48 -23.68 9.99
C GLN A 244 3.06 -24.02 8.59
N PRO A 245 2.35 -24.79 7.74
CA PRO A 245 2.91 -25.40 6.53
C PRO A 245 3.42 -24.38 5.50
N PHE A 246 2.89 -23.17 5.53
CA PHE A 246 3.27 -22.10 4.61
C PHE A 246 4.70 -21.58 4.85
N ILE A 247 5.34 -21.92 5.98
CA ILE A 247 6.76 -21.67 6.19
C ILE A 247 7.61 -22.56 5.27
N ALA A 248 7.28 -23.86 5.20
CA ALA A 248 8.00 -24.82 4.39
C ALA A 248 7.87 -24.53 2.89
N THR A 249 6.70 -24.06 2.45
CA THR A 249 6.42 -23.76 1.03
C THR A 249 6.75 -22.32 0.63
N ALA A 250 7.28 -21.49 1.53
CA ALA A 250 7.63 -20.11 1.22
C ALA A 250 8.87 -20.03 0.32
N GLN A 251 8.81 -19.13 -0.65
CA GLN A 251 9.87 -18.93 -1.65
C GLN A 251 11.10 -18.27 -1.02
N MET A 252 10.92 -17.53 0.06
CA MET A 252 11.98 -16.94 0.86
C MET A 252 11.57 -16.89 2.33
N VAL A 253 12.49 -17.23 3.22
CA VAL A 253 12.28 -17.26 4.68
C VAL A 253 13.43 -16.50 5.32
N LEU A 254 13.11 -15.43 6.02
CA LEU A 254 14.08 -14.61 6.76
C LEU A 254 13.80 -14.68 8.26
N ILE A 255 14.85 -14.79 9.07
CA ILE A 255 14.76 -14.65 10.53
C ILE A 255 15.57 -13.43 10.94
N PHE A 256 14.91 -12.47 11.58
CA PHE A 256 15.50 -11.24 12.10
C PHE A 256 15.86 -11.49 13.56
N LEU A 257 17.16 -11.60 13.82
CA LEU A 257 17.73 -11.78 15.14
C LEU A 257 18.00 -10.42 15.77
N ALA A 258 17.64 -10.22 17.03
CA ALA A 258 18.25 -9.24 17.91
C ALA A 258 19.66 -9.74 18.27
N ASP A 259 20.69 -8.95 17.98
CA ASP A 259 22.08 -9.39 18.05
C ASP A 259 22.96 -8.32 18.72
N CYS A 260 23.11 -8.48 20.04
CA CYS A 260 24.03 -7.67 20.86
C CYS A 260 25.45 -8.24 20.85
N ARG A 261 25.60 -9.53 20.49
CA ARG A 261 26.88 -10.25 20.52
C ARG A 261 27.92 -9.57 19.66
N LYS A 262 27.57 -9.13 18.44
CA LYS A 262 28.52 -8.47 17.53
C LYS A 262 29.24 -7.28 18.17
N TRP A 263 28.53 -6.46 18.94
CA TRP A 263 29.12 -5.30 19.60
C TRP A 263 29.93 -5.69 20.83
N TYR A 264 29.43 -6.62 21.64
CA TYR A 264 30.19 -7.15 22.78
C TYR A 264 31.54 -7.74 22.34
N ASP A 265 31.52 -8.56 21.30
CA ASP A 265 32.71 -9.18 20.72
C ASP A 265 33.65 -8.11 20.11
N ALA A 266 33.10 -7.10 19.43
CA ALA A 266 33.89 -5.99 18.88
C ALA A 266 34.58 -5.15 19.99
N PHE A 267 33.87 -4.83 21.07
CA PHE A 267 34.45 -4.13 22.22
C PHE A 267 35.56 -4.96 22.87
N THR A 268 35.32 -6.25 23.07
CA THR A 268 36.32 -7.17 23.64
C THR A 268 37.55 -7.27 22.75
N ALA A 269 37.36 -7.40 21.43
CA ALA A 269 38.45 -7.45 20.45
C ALA A 269 39.27 -6.15 20.41
N ALA A 270 38.64 -5.00 20.69
CA ALA A 270 39.32 -3.72 20.83
C ALA A 270 40.04 -3.53 22.19
N GLY A 271 39.99 -4.53 23.08
CA GLY A 271 40.58 -4.45 24.42
C GLY A 271 39.76 -3.63 25.42
N CYS A 272 38.49 -3.33 25.11
CA CYS A 272 37.59 -2.72 26.07
C CYS A 272 37.10 -3.75 27.10
N THR A 273 36.58 -3.27 28.22
CA THR A 273 35.93 -4.08 29.27
C THR A 273 34.44 -3.72 29.34
N PRO A 274 33.63 -4.14 28.34
CA PRO A 274 32.19 -3.86 28.37
C PRO A 274 31.52 -4.60 29.54
N ARG A 275 30.42 -4.04 30.05
CA ARG A 275 29.48 -4.85 30.85
C ARG A 275 28.80 -5.88 29.94
N ASP A 276 28.27 -6.94 30.54
CA ASP A 276 27.43 -7.88 29.81
C ASP A 276 26.15 -7.17 29.29
N PRO A 277 25.71 -7.47 28.05
CA PRO A 277 24.41 -7.03 27.54
C PRO A 277 23.28 -7.52 28.43
N GLY A 278 22.33 -6.65 28.77
CA GLY A 278 21.19 -6.97 29.61
C GLY A 278 19.85 -6.80 28.88
N ALA A 279 18.75 -7.00 29.61
CA ALA A 279 17.39 -6.87 29.08
C ALA A 279 17.12 -5.55 28.34
N GLY A 280 17.72 -4.43 28.76
CA GLY A 280 17.61 -3.15 28.07
C GLY A 280 18.24 -3.15 26.67
N ASP A 281 19.40 -3.80 26.52
CA ASP A 281 20.08 -3.93 25.22
C ASP A 281 19.30 -4.90 24.33
N LEU A 282 18.75 -5.99 24.89
CA LEU A 282 17.87 -6.90 24.16
C LEU A 282 16.65 -6.17 23.59
N LEU A 283 15.92 -5.39 24.40
CA LEU A 283 14.71 -4.70 23.91
C LEU A 283 15.05 -3.66 22.82
N LEU A 284 16.22 -3.03 22.91
CA LEU A 284 16.72 -2.14 21.88
C LEU A 284 17.03 -2.90 20.58
N ALA A 285 17.73 -4.02 20.68
CA ALA A 285 18.06 -4.91 19.57
C ALA A 285 16.82 -5.53 18.90
N VAL A 286 15.82 -5.93 19.69
CA VAL A 286 14.51 -6.40 19.20
C VAL A 286 13.77 -5.30 18.44
N SER A 287 13.88 -4.04 18.89
CA SER A 287 13.29 -2.90 18.18
C SER A 287 13.95 -2.71 16.82
N ASP A 288 15.28 -2.66 16.76
CA ASP A 288 16.04 -2.55 15.51
C ASP A 288 15.70 -3.70 14.54
N ALA A 289 15.68 -4.95 15.03
CA ALA A 289 15.37 -6.13 14.23
C ALA A 289 13.95 -6.07 13.63
N ASN A 290 12.95 -5.64 14.40
CA ASN A 290 11.57 -5.51 13.92
C ASN A 290 11.38 -4.35 12.94
N ILE A 291 12.12 -3.25 13.09
CA ILE A 291 12.13 -2.14 12.12
C ILE A 291 12.74 -2.60 10.80
N ALA A 292 13.88 -3.30 10.83
CA ALA A 292 14.49 -3.92 9.64
C ALA A 292 13.52 -4.91 8.96
N ALA A 293 12.86 -5.75 9.75
CA ALA A 293 11.82 -6.67 9.27
C ALA A 293 10.66 -5.93 8.58
N GLN A 294 10.19 -4.81 9.15
CA GLN A 294 9.08 -4.05 8.59
C GLN A 294 9.48 -3.30 7.30
N ASN A 295 10.75 -2.88 7.18
CA ASN A 295 11.29 -2.37 5.93
C ASN A 295 11.30 -3.46 4.84
N ALA A 296 11.76 -4.68 5.16
CA ALA A 296 11.71 -5.83 4.24
C ALA A 296 10.27 -6.10 3.76
N VAL A 297 9.31 -6.08 4.68
CA VAL A 297 7.87 -6.26 4.38
C VAL A 297 7.34 -5.18 3.44
N THR A 298 7.72 -3.93 3.67
CA THR A 298 7.27 -2.79 2.84
C THR A 298 7.89 -2.86 1.44
N ALA A 299 9.18 -3.22 1.34
CA ALA A 299 9.84 -3.43 0.07
C ALA A 299 9.21 -4.60 -0.71
N ALA A 300 8.95 -5.73 -0.04
CA ALA A 300 8.32 -6.89 -0.66
C ALA A 300 6.93 -6.56 -1.24
N GLU A 301 6.08 -5.87 -0.45
CA GLU A 301 4.75 -5.44 -0.91
C GLU A 301 4.85 -4.54 -2.15
N SER A 302 5.84 -3.64 -2.21
CA SER A 302 6.05 -2.75 -3.36
C SER A 302 6.41 -3.49 -4.66
N LEU A 303 6.93 -4.72 -4.53
CA LEU A 303 7.30 -5.63 -5.61
C LEU A 303 6.19 -6.66 -5.93
N GLY A 304 5.02 -6.55 -5.29
CA GLY A 304 3.93 -7.51 -5.42
C GLY A 304 4.17 -8.83 -4.68
N ILE A 305 5.16 -8.88 -3.77
CA ILE A 305 5.50 -10.06 -2.98
C ILE A 305 4.77 -9.97 -1.64
N GLY A 306 3.95 -10.97 -1.34
CA GLY A 306 3.24 -11.09 -0.07
C GLY A 306 4.15 -11.54 1.06
N SER A 307 3.79 -11.21 2.29
CA SER A 307 4.55 -11.60 3.49
C SER A 307 3.68 -11.96 4.68
N CYS A 308 4.21 -12.78 5.60
CA CYS A 308 3.62 -13.03 6.91
C CYS A 308 4.70 -13.08 7.99
N TYR A 309 4.45 -12.40 9.12
CA TYR A 309 5.22 -12.54 10.35
C TYR A 309 4.84 -13.84 11.06
N ILE A 310 5.84 -14.47 11.66
CA ILE A 310 5.74 -15.62 12.56
C ILE A 310 6.49 -15.24 13.83
N GLY A 311 5.73 -15.00 14.91
CA GLY A 311 6.27 -14.73 16.24
C GLY A 311 6.68 -16.00 16.98
N ASP A 312 6.13 -17.14 16.56
CA ASP A 312 6.31 -18.44 17.20
C ASP A 312 7.77 -18.95 17.10
N VAL A 313 8.63 -18.27 16.33
CA VAL A 313 10.10 -18.44 16.34
C VAL A 313 10.74 -18.07 17.69
N MET A 314 9.99 -17.40 18.57
CA MET A 314 10.42 -17.11 19.95
C MET A 314 10.13 -18.28 20.91
N GLU A 315 9.31 -19.25 20.50
CA GLU A 315 8.95 -20.44 21.30
C GLU A 315 10.03 -21.52 21.20
N ASN A 316 9.89 -22.61 21.97
CA ASN A 316 10.77 -23.77 21.89
C ASN A 316 12.27 -23.39 21.94
N CYS A 317 12.65 -22.49 22.85
CA CYS A 317 13.97 -21.84 22.94
C CYS A 317 15.14 -22.81 22.71
N GLU A 318 15.17 -23.94 23.40
CA GLU A 318 16.25 -24.93 23.31
C GLU A 318 16.35 -25.59 21.93
N THR A 319 15.22 -25.74 21.24
CA THR A 319 15.17 -26.29 19.88
C THR A 319 15.64 -25.25 18.87
N HIS A 320 15.10 -24.03 18.93
CA HIS A 320 15.44 -22.98 17.97
C HIS A 320 16.89 -22.50 18.14
N ARG A 321 17.42 -22.40 19.36
CA ARG A 321 18.84 -22.15 19.61
C ARG A 321 19.75 -23.16 18.94
N ARG A 322 19.49 -24.46 19.14
CA ARG A 322 20.30 -25.52 18.54
C ARG A 322 20.16 -25.55 17.02
N MET A 323 18.95 -25.36 16.52
CA MET A 323 18.64 -25.44 15.10
C MET A 323 19.22 -24.28 14.29
N LEU A 324 19.28 -23.08 14.88
CA LEU A 324 19.78 -21.86 14.25
C LEU A 324 21.17 -21.45 14.76
N GLU A 325 21.79 -22.30 15.58
CA GLU A 325 23.10 -22.08 16.20
C GLU A 325 23.23 -20.75 16.95
N LEU A 326 22.17 -20.35 17.66
CA LEU A 326 22.11 -19.06 18.34
C LEU A 326 22.94 -19.06 19.64
N PRO A 327 23.95 -18.19 19.75
CA PRO A 327 24.76 -18.06 20.96
C PRO A 327 24.10 -17.15 22.01
N ALA A 328 24.78 -16.97 23.14
CA ALA A 328 24.44 -15.92 24.10
C ALA A 328 24.38 -14.54 23.42
N TYR A 329 23.53 -13.66 23.96
CA TYR A 329 23.27 -12.31 23.45
C TYR A 329 22.65 -12.24 22.04
N VAL A 330 22.08 -13.34 21.53
CA VAL A 330 21.37 -13.41 20.25
C VAL A 330 19.98 -14.03 20.44
N PHE A 331 18.94 -13.35 19.96
CA PHE A 331 17.54 -13.72 20.16
C PHE A 331 16.73 -13.61 18.85
N PRO A 332 15.89 -14.59 18.46
CA PRO A 332 15.11 -14.52 17.23
C PRO A 332 13.86 -13.63 17.42
N ALA A 333 13.99 -12.33 17.12
CA ALA A 333 12.93 -11.35 17.31
C ALA A 333 11.69 -11.57 16.43
N ALA A 334 11.89 -12.00 15.17
CA ALA A 334 10.80 -12.31 14.26
C ALA A 334 11.25 -13.19 13.09
N MET A 335 10.37 -14.05 12.60
CA MET A 335 10.51 -14.71 11.30
C MET A 335 9.52 -14.14 10.29
N LEU A 336 9.96 -13.99 9.04
CA LEU A 336 9.16 -13.53 7.91
C LEU A 336 9.26 -14.54 6.77
N VAL A 337 8.10 -14.91 6.24
CA VAL A 337 7.98 -15.69 5.02
C VAL A 337 7.51 -14.80 3.88
N PHE A 338 8.00 -15.05 2.67
CA PHE A 338 7.70 -14.28 1.47
C PHE A 338 7.36 -15.19 0.29
N GLY A 339 6.49 -14.71 -0.58
CA GLY A 339 6.14 -15.33 -1.85
C GLY A 339 5.07 -14.55 -2.60
N TYR A 340 4.89 -14.83 -3.89
CA TYR A 340 3.82 -14.20 -4.66
C TYR A 340 2.46 -14.70 -4.18
N PRO A 341 1.50 -13.82 -3.84
CA PRO A 341 0.20 -14.22 -3.32
C PRO A 341 -0.66 -14.84 -4.43
N THR A 342 -1.35 -15.94 -4.14
CA THR A 342 -2.36 -16.49 -5.05
C THR A 342 -3.51 -15.50 -5.29
N ALA A 343 -4.27 -15.65 -6.38
CA ALA A 343 -5.43 -14.82 -6.67
C ALA A 343 -6.41 -14.72 -5.49
N GLN A 344 -6.69 -15.86 -4.83
CA GLN A 344 -7.53 -15.89 -3.63
C GLN A 344 -6.97 -15.02 -2.49
N GLN A 345 -5.65 -15.03 -2.25
CA GLN A 345 -5.03 -14.17 -1.24
C GLN A 345 -5.06 -12.69 -1.65
N GLN A 346 -4.92 -12.38 -2.94
CA GLN A 346 -5.02 -11.02 -3.47
C GLN A 346 -6.44 -10.46 -3.28
N GLU A 347 -7.48 -11.26 -3.53
CA GLU A 347 -8.89 -10.85 -3.40
C GLU A 347 -9.39 -10.79 -1.95
N ARG A 348 -8.72 -11.49 -1.02
CA ARG A 348 -9.14 -11.59 0.38
C ARG A 348 -9.32 -10.22 1.05
N GLU A 349 -10.43 -9.99 1.74
CA GLU A 349 -10.61 -8.75 2.50
C GLU A 349 -9.54 -8.61 3.60
N LYS A 350 -8.97 -7.41 3.73
CA LYS A 350 -8.04 -7.09 4.82
C LYS A 350 -8.79 -7.11 6.15
N PRO A 351 -8.28 -7.80 7.19
CA PRO A 351 -8.88 -7.75 8.52
C PRO A 351 -8.98 -6.33 9.06
N ARG A 352 -10.15 -5.97 9.59
CA ARG A 352 -10.42 -4.61 10.11
C ARG A 352 -9.44 -4.22 11.23
N ARG A 353 -8.92 -2.99 11.13
CA ARG A 353 -8.10 -2.34 12.16
C ARG A 353 -9.00 -1.53 13.09
N ALA A 354 -8.52 -1.28 14.31
CA ALA A 354 -9.21 -0.38 15.22
C ALA A 354 -9.22 1.05 14.64
N ALA A 355 -10.24 1.83 14.99
CA ALA A 355 -10.26 3.25 14.67
C ALA A 355 -9.08 3.98 15.34
N MET A 356 -8.57 5.03 14.69
CA MET A 356 -7.41 5.78 15.19
C MET A 356 -7.62 6.31 16.62
N LYS A 357 -8.84 6.74 16.97
CA LYS A 357 -9.18 7.26 18.31
C LYS A 357 -8.93 6.28 19.47
N HIS A 358 -8.91 4.97 19.18
CA HIS A 358 -8.65 3.93 20.18
C HIS A 358 -7.16 3.55 20.30
N ILE A 359 -6.30 4.06 19.41
CA ILE A 359 -4.87 3.70 19.34
C ILE A 359 -3.97 4.92 19.54
N VAL A 360 -4.37 6.08 19.01
CA VAL A 360 -3.60 7.33 19.05
C VAL A 360 -4.17 8.23 20.13
N HIS A 361 -3.38 8.48 21.18
CA HIS A 361 -3.71 9.39 22.27
C HIS A 361 -2.82 10.62 22.21
N GLU A 362 -3.40 11.79 22.46
CA GLU A 362 -2.65 13.05 22.49
C GLU A 362 -2.01 13.23 23.88
N ASN A 363 -0.71 13.50 23.90
CA ASN A 363 0.12 13.79 25.08
C ASN A 363 0.30 12.64 26.09
N ALA A 364 -0.78 12.04 26.60
CA ALA A 364 -0.73 11.08 27.69
C ALA A 364 -1.54 9.81 27.40
N TYR A 365 -1.16 8.71 28.06
CA TYR A 365 -2.00 7.52 28.11
C TYR A 365 -3.30 7.82 28.85
N ARG A 366 -4.40 7.28 28.35
CA ARG A 366 -5.69 7.29 29.04
C ARG A 366 -6.24 5.87 29.10
N THR A 367 -6.87 5.55 30.20
CA THR A 367 -7.62 4.30 30.35
C THR A 367 -8.89 4.40 29.52
N MET A 368 -9.18 3.36 28.73
CA MET A 368 -10.46 3.22 28.04
C MET A 368 -11.46 2.54 28.98
N GLU A 369 -12.64 3.13 29.11
CA GLU A 369 -13.72 2.53 29.88
C GLU A 369 -14.29 1.30 29.17
N ALA A 370 -14.99 0.44 29.92
CA ALA A 370 -15.52 -0.82 29.39
C ALA A 370 -16.38 -0.63 28.13
N GLU A 371 -17.15 0.45 28.04
CA GLU A 371 -18.01 0.72 26.89
C GLU A 371 -17.22 1.11 25.63
N GLU A 372 -16.14 1.87 25.80
CA GLU A 372 -15.25 2.20 24.69
C GLU A 372 -14.50 0.96 24.20
N LEU A 373 -14.10 0.07 25.11
CA LEU A 373 -13.51 -1.22 24.75
C LEU A 373 -14.52 -2.08 23.98
N ARG A 374 -15.80 -2.10 24.38
CA ARG A 374 -16.85 -2.77 23.60
C ARG A 374 -16.95 -2.18 22.21
N GLU A 375 -17.02 -0.86 22.07
CA GLU A 375 -17.05 -0.18 20.77
C GLU A 375 -15.86 -0.57 19.89
N MET A 376 -14.65 -0.56 20.44
CA MET A 376 -13.41 -0.89 19.73
C MET A 376 -13.43 -2.32 19.16
N PHE A 377 -13.94 -3.29 19.91
CA PHE A 377 -13.88 -4.70 19.53
C PHE A 377 -15.16 -5.24 18.87
N LEU A 378 -16.29 -4.56 18.98
CA LEU A 378 -17.58 -5.00 18.42
C LEU A 378 -17.48 -5.41 16.93
N PRO A 379 -16.76 -4.68 16.04
CA PRO A 379 -16.63 -5.07 14.63
C PRO A 379 -15.91 -6.41 14.40
N ARG A 380 -15.21 -6.95 15.40
CA ARG A 380 -14.52 -8.25 15.34
C ARG A 380 -15.36 -9.41 15.90
N CYS A 381 -16.41 -9.09 16.65
CA CYS A 381 -17.17 -10.08 17.40
C CYS A 381 -18.12 -10.89 16.51
N GLY A 382 -18.54 -10.31 15.37
CA GLY A 382 -19.57 -10.90 14.52
C GLY A 382 -20.87 -11.11 15.30
N GLU A 383 -21.59 -12.19 15.01
CA GLU A 383 -22.86 -12.52 15.67
C GLU A 383 -22.71 -12.98 17.13
N LYS A 384 -21.48 -13.30 17.58
CA LYS A 384 -21.24 -13.85 18.92
C LYS A 384 -21.42 -12.83 20.06
N GLY A 385 -21.41 -11.53 19.76
CA GLY A 385 -21.36 -10.47 20.76
C GLY A 385 -19.99 -10.37 21.47
N PHE A 386 -19.81 -9.29 22.23
CA PHE A 386 -18.52 -8.94 22.83
C PHE A 386 -18.05 -9.97 23.87
N GLU A 387 -18.90 -10.31 24.83
CA GLU A 387 -18.54 -11.13 26.00
C GLU A 387 -18.09 -12.54 25.56
N ALA A 388 -18.88 -13.22 24.74
CA ALA A 388 -18.56 -14.57 24.27
C ALA A 388 -17.32 -14.57 23.37
N TRP A 389 -17.16 -13.55 22.52
CA TRP A 389 -15.96 -13.42 21.69
C TRP A 389 -14.72 -13.21 22.55
N MET A 390 -14.77 -12.35 23.57
CA MET A 390 -13.63 -12.08 24.45
C MET A 390 -13.23 -13.30 25.26
N GLN A 391 -14.18 -14.04 25.82
CA GLN A 391 -13.87 -15.30 26.53
C GLN A 391 -13.17 -16.30 25.61
N ALA A 392 -13.72 -16.53 24.41
CA ALA A 392 -13.13 -17.45 23.45
C ALA A 392 -11.75 -16.97 22.94
N PHE A 393 -11.59 -15.66 22.71
CA PHE A 393 -10.33 -15.09 22.24
C PHE A 393 -9.25 -15.15 23.33
N CYS A 394 -9.59 -14.82 24.57
CA CYS A 394 -8.71 -14.94 25.73
C CYS A 394 -8.23 -16.38 25.90
N GLN A 395 -9.16 -17.35 25.86
CA GLN A 395 -8.79 -18.76 26.00
C GLN A 395 -7.84 -19.22 24.89
N ARG A 396 -8.07 -18.77 23.66
CA ARG A 396 -7.28 -19.17 22.50
C ARG A 396 -5.94 -18.45 22.36
N LYS A 397 -5.83 -17.20 22.84
CA LYS A 397 -4.66 -16.35 22.58
C LYS A 397 -3.82 -16.00 23.80
N TYR A 398 -4.36 -16.11 25.01
CA TYR A 398 -3.66 -15.72 26.23
C TYR A 398 -3.51 -16.90 27.20
N ASN A 399 -4.52 -17.78 27.28
CA ASN A 399 -4.49 -18.95 28.16
C ASN A 399 -4.07 -20.25 27.42
N SER A 400 -3.68 -20.16 26.16
CA SER A 400 -3.26 -21.30 25.36
C SER A 400 -1.87 -21.80 25.78
N ASP A 401 -1.60 -23.07 25.47
CA ASP A 401 -0.30 -23.69 25.79
C ASP A 401 0.85 -23.01 25.02
N PHE A 402 0.67 -22.67 23.74
CA PHE A 402 1.67 -21.92 22.96
C PHE A 402 1.99 -20.56 23.60
N SER A 403 0.99 -19.84 24.13
CA SER A 403 1.23 -18.54 24.77
C SER A 403 2.07 -18.68 26.05
N ARG A 404 1.90 -19.78 26.79
CA ARG A 404 2.68 -20.07 28.00
C ARG A 404 4.09 -20.52 27.65
N GLU A 405 4.22 -21.33 26.61
CA GLU A 405 5.51 -21.79 26.09
C GLU A 405 6.35 -20.62 25.57
N MET A 406 5.73 -19.66 24.87
CA MET A 406 6.39 -18.43 24.46
C MET A 406 6.94 -17.65 25.65
N THR A 407 6.16 -17.48 26.72
CA THR A 407 6.64 -16.82 27.95
C THR A 407 7.85 -17.56 28.53
N ARG A 408 7.75 -18.88 28.72
CA ARG A 408 8.86 -19.70 29.23
C ARG A 408 10.12 -19.57 28.38
N SER A 409 9.96 -19.64 27.06
CA SER A 409 11.08 -19.56 26.12
C SER A 409 11.74 -18.19 26.12
N VAL A 410 10.96 -17.10 26.15
CA VAL A 410 11.51 -15.73 26.21
C VAL A 410 12.19 -15.46 27.55
N GLU A 411 11.63 -15.93 28.67
CA GLU A 411 12.31 -15.91 29.99
C GLU A 411 13.65 -16.64 29.94
N ARG A 412 13.70 -17.81 29.27
CA ARG A 412 14.95 -18.56 29.12
C ARG A 412 15.98 -17.88 28.19
N TYR A 413 15.53 -17.12 27.19
CA TYR A 413 16.42 -16.29 26.39
C TYR A 413 16.97 -15.12 27.21
N LEU A 414 16.17 -14.53 28.09
CA LEU A 414 16.58 -13.44 28.98
C LEU A 414 17.67 -13.87 29.97
N ASP A 415 17.76 -15.14 30.36
CA ASP A 415 18.86 -15.65 31.21
C ASP A 415 20.26 -15.43 30.59
N ASP A 416 20.33 -15.27 29.26
CA ASP A 416 21.56 -14.96 28.54
C ASP A 416 21.82 -13.45 28.40
N PHE A 417 20.97 -12.56 28.96
CA PHE A 417 21.10 -11.10 28.93
C PHE A 417 20.92 -10.50 30.33
#